data_AF-A0A071M730-F1
#
_entry.id   AF-A0A071M730-F1
#
_cell.length_a   1.000
_cell.length_b   1.000
_cell.length_c   1.000
_cell.angle_alpha   90.00
_cell.angle_beta   90.00
_cell.angle_gamma   90.00
#
_symmetry.space_group_name_H-M   'P 1'
#
loop_
_entity.id
_entity.type
_entity.pdbx_description
1 polymer ?
#
loop_
_entity_poly.entity_id
_entity_poly.type
_entity_poly.pdbx_seq_one_letter_code
_entity_poly.pdbx_strand_id
1 'polypeptide(L)'
;MKRHPTKIVSSEHLVSDSSAELSELEYGLIMAGNAFNRWMVRCMSAAGAKDMTAVEVSLLHHVSHRERKKKLADICFVLNIEDTHVATYALKKLIARGYVKSEKSGKEAFFFATDAGRELCLKYREVREHCLIETLKDSGLTNEQIGDAAQLLRHASGLYDTAARAAASL
;
A
#
# COMPACT_ATOMS: atom_id res chain seq x y z
N MET A 1 9.68 8.36 -38.94
CA MET A 1 9.26 7.86 -37.61
C MET A 1 8.89 6.39 -37.72
N LYS A 2 9.67 5.48 -37.11
CA LYS A 2 9.26 4.08 -37.00
C LYS A 2 8.14 4.04 -35.96
N ARG A 3 6.95 3.65 -36.40
CA ARG A 3 5.77 3.51 -35.54
C ARG A 3 6.04 2.36 -34.58
N HIS A 4 6.38 2.67 -33.33
CA HIS A 4 6.44 1.66 -32.27
C HIS A 4 5.05 1.00 -32.15
N PRO A 5 4.96 -0.31 -31.89
CA PRO A 5 3.68 -0.95 -31.59
C PRO A 5 2.98 -0.11 -30.53
N THR A 6 1.69 0.18 -30.72
CA THR A 6 0.93 1.13 -29.90
C THR A 6 0.98 0.70 -28.44
N LYS A 7 1.91 1.30 -27.70
CA LYS A 7 2.13 1.02 -26.29
C LYS A 7 0.96 1.56 -25.48
N ILE A 8 0.49 0.81 -24.49
CA ILE A 8 -0.65 1.22 -23.69
C ILE A 8 -0.14 2.12 -22.56
N VAL A 9 -0.09 3.43 -22.83
CA VAL A 9 0.41 4.46 -21.90
C VAL A 9 -0.71 5.42 -21.49
N SER A 10 -0.67 5.96 -20.26
CA SER A 10 -1.62 7.00 -19.84
C SER A 10 -1.29 8.38 -20.41
N SER A 11 0.00 8.66 -20.59
CA SER A 11 0.50 10.00 -20.86
C SER A 11 1.49 9.93 -22.02
N GLU A 12 0.98 9.97 -23.25
CA GLU A 12 1.80 9.88 -24.48
C GLU A 12 2.94 10.92 -24.52
N HIS A 13 2.69 12.11 -23.99
CA HIS A 13 3.67 13.20 -23.90
C HIS A 13 4.85 12.95 -22.94
N LEU A 14 4.79 11.92 -22.10
CA LEU A 14 5.87 11.51 -21.19
C LEU A 14 6.69 10.34 -21.74
N VAL A 15 6.29 9.76 -22.87
CA VAL A 15 6.99 8.62 -23.46
C VAL A 15 8.39 9.05 -23.86
N SER A 16 9.39 8.51 -23.16
CA SER A 16 10.79 8.76 -23.49
C SER A 16 11.21 7.91 -24.68
N ASP A 17 11.97 8.50 -25.60
CA ASP A 17 12.67 7.78 -26.67
C ASP A 17 13.60 6.68 -26.13
N SER A 18 14.06 6.82 -24.87
CA SER A 18 14.94 5.86 -24.22
C SER A 18 14.22 4.73 -23.47
N SER A 19 12.94 4.90 -23.11
CA SER A 19 12.19 3.87 -22.38
C SER A 19 10.69 4.14 -22.42
N ALA A 20 10.03 3.59 -23.44
CA ALA A 20 8.58 3.64 -23.53
C ALA A 20 7.89 2.57 -22.64
N GLU A 21 8.62 1.50 -22.28
CA GLU A 21 8.22 0.46 -21.34
C GLU A 21 7.99 1.02 -19.92
N LEU A 22 8.79 2.01 -19.50
CA LEU A 22 8.61 2.65 -18.20
C LEU A 22 7.24 3.34 -18.11
N SER A 23 6.82 4.04 -19.18
CA SER A 23 5.51 4.68 -19.25
C SER A 23 4.35 3.67 -19.23
N GLU A 24 4.53 2.48 -19.81
CA GLU A 24 3.55 1.39 -19.68
C GLU A 24 3.47 0.86 -18.25
N LEU A 25 4.63 0.70 -17.57
CA LEU A 25 4.68 0.30 -16.16
C LEU A 25 3.99 1.34 -15.27
N GLU A 26 4.26 2.63 -15.48
CA GLU A 26 3.62 3.74 -14.75
C GLU A 26 2.11 3.73 -14.93
N TYR A 27 1.62 3.48 -16.14
CA TYR A 27 0.20 3.31 -16.38
C TYR A 27 -0.38 2.12 -15.61
N GLY A 28 0.31 0.97 -15.67
CA GLY A 28 -0.04 -0.22 -14.90
C GLY A 28 -0.08 0.04 -13.38
N LEU A 29 0.89 0.78 -12.86
CA LEU A 29 0.98 1.19 -11.45
C LEU A 29 -0.23 2.02 -11.02
N ILE A 30 -0.65 2.99 -11.83
CA ILE A 30 -1.83 3.83 -11.55
C ILE A 30 -3.10 2.97 -11.49
N MET A 31 -3.29 2.13 -12.50
CA MET A 31 -4.49 1.29 -12.61
C MET A 31 -4.55 0.24 -11.50
N ALA A 32 -3.45 -0.47 -11.27
CA ALA A 32 -3.34 -1.48 -10.23
C ALA A 32 -3.42 -0.86 -8.82
N GLY A 33 -2.77 0.28 -8.59
CA GLY A 33 -2.83 1.01 -7.32
C GLY A 33 -4.25 1.44 -6.97
N ASN A 34 -4.99 2.00 -7.94
CA ASN A 34 -6.39 2.36 -7.76
C ASN A 34 -7.27 1.13 -7.48
N ALA A 35 -7.07 0.03 -8.20
CA ALA A 35 -7.80 -1.22 -7.97
C ALA A 35 -7.49 -1.83 -6.60
N PHE A 36 -6.21 -1.85 -6.20
CA PHE A 36 -5.75 -2.39 -4.93
C PHE A 36 -6.28 -1.57 -3.74
N ASN A 37 -6.26 -0.23 -3.82
CA ASN A 37 -6.84 0.62 -2.79
C ASN A 37 -8.34 0.37 -2.61
N ARG A 38 -9.10 0.23 -3.71
CA ARG A 38 -10.52 -0.15 -3.65
C ARG A 38 -10.69 -1.52 -3.01
N TRP A 39 -9.88 -2.50 -3.39
CA TRP A 39 -9.92 -3.85 -2.82
C TRP A 39 -9.69 -3.83 -1.30
N MET A 40 -8.64 -3.14 -0.81
CA MET A 40 -8.36 -3.04 0.63
C MET A 40 -9.54 -2.48 1.42
N VAL A 41 -10.15 -1.40 0.93
CA VAL A 41 -11.31 -0.77 1.58
C VAL A 41 -12.52 -1.70 1.58
N ARG A 42 -12.81 -2.37 0.46
CA ARG A 42 -13.95 -3.29 0.35
C ARG A 42 -13.77 -4.55 1.20
N CYS A 43 -12.56 -5.11 1.22
CA CYS A 43 -12.20 -6.25 2.06
C CYS A 43 -12.36 -5.89 3.55
N MET A 44 -11.89 -4.72 3.98
CA MET A 44 -12.07 -4.25 5.35
C MET A 44 -13.53 -4.00 5.71
N SER A 45 -14.31 -3.42 4.80
CA SER A 45 -15.75 -3.23 5.00
C SER A 45 -16.48 -4.56 5.18
N ALA A 46 -16.10 -5.60 4.42
CA ALA A 46 -16.65 -6.94 4.55
C ALA A 46 -16.18 -7.65 5.83
N ALA A 47 -14.99 -7.33 6.33
CA ALA A 47 -14.47 -7.81 7.62
C ALA A 47 -15.18 -7.20 8.84
N GLY A 48 -16.07 -6.23 8.63
CA GLY A 48 -16.92 -5.63 9.67
C GLY A 48 -16.56 -4.19 10.04
N ALA A 49 -15.54 -3.59 9.44
CA ALA A 49 -15.15 -2.21 9.70
C ALA A 49 -15.42 -1.30 8.48
N LYS A 50 -16.54 -0.59 8.55
CA LYS A 50 -16.96 0.35 7.50
C LYS A 50 -16.18 1.66 7.55
N ASP A 51 -16.14 2.36 6.42
CA ASP A 51 -15.57 3.71 6.28
C ASP A 51 -14.09 3.82 6.69
N MET A 52 -13.33 2.74 6.51
CA MET A 52 -11.88 2.78 6.59
C MET A 52 -11.26 3.20 5.25
N THR A 53 -10.25 4.06 5.31
CA THR A 53 -9.43 4.40 4.14
C THR A 53 -8.36 3.35 3.89
N ALA A 54 -7.82 3.28 2.68
CA ALA A 54 -6.70 2.39 2.35
C ALA A 54 -5.49 2.58 3.29
N VAL A 55 -5.15 3.84 3.61
CA VAL A 55 -4.05 4.17 4.53
C VAL A 55 -4.33 3.66 5.95
N GLU A 56 -5.56 3.79 6.44
CA GLU A 56 -5.96 3.25 7.75
C GLU A 56 -5.83 1.71 7.78
N VAL A 57 -6.21 1.02 6.71
CA VAL A 57 -6.05 -0.44 6.58
C VAL A 57 -4.57 -0.84 6.60
N SER A 58 -3.73 -0.18 5.79
CA SER A 58 -2.28 -0.41 5.75
C SER A 58 -1.62 -0.19 7.12
N LEU A 59 -1.98 0.88 7.81
CA LEU A 59 -1.48 1.19 9.14
C LEU A 59 -1.90 0.14 10.16
N LEU A 60 -3.17 -0.28 10.16
CA LEU A 60 -3.67 -1.31 11.07
C LEU A 60 -2.93 -2.64 10.87
N HIS A 61 -2.75 -3.09 9.63
CA HIS A 61 -1.98 -4.30 9.34
C HIS A 61 -0.53 -4.17 9.80
N HIS A 62 0.11 -3.04 9.52
CA HIS A 62 1.50 -2.81 9.89
C HIS A 62 1.70 -2.78 11.41
N VAL A 63 0.85 -2.09 12.17
CA VAL A 63 0.97 -2.06 13.64
C VAL A 63 0.63 -3.40 14.29
N SER A 64 -0.26 -4.20 13.68
CA SER A 64 -0.61 -5.54 14.14
C SER A 64 0.51 -6.57 13.93
N HIS A 65 1.38 -6.36 12.95
CA HIS A 65 2.47 -7.30 12.62
C HIS A 65 3.49 -7.45 13.77
N ARG A 66 3.78 -8.70 14.18
CA ARG A 66 4.79 -9.08 15.20
C ARG A 66 4.55 -8.52 16.61
N GLU A 67 3.33 -8.10 16.95
CA GLU A 67 2.87 -7.76 18.30
C GLU A 67 3.74 -6.81 19.14
N ARG A 68 4.59 -6.02 18.48
CA ARG A 68 5.48 -5.05 19.10
C ARG A 68 4.99 -3.62 18.88
N LYS A 69 5.27 -2.76 19.85
CA LYS A 69 5.13 -1.31 19.75
C LYS A 69 6.04 -0.78 18.63
N LYS A 70 5.53 0.12 17.79
CA LYS A 70 6.27 0.72 16.66
C LYS A 70 6.26 2.24 16.77
N LYS A 71 7.39 2.88 16.51
CA LYS A 71 7.50 4.34 16.50
C LYS A 71 6.83 4.90 15.26
N LEU A 72 6.22 6.10 15.36
CA LEU A 72 5.62 6.77 14.21
C LEU A 72 6.58 6.91 13.02
N ALA A 73 7.82 7.34 13.28
CA ALA A 73 8.83 7.50 12.24
C ALA A 73 9.13 6.19 11.51
N ASP A 74 9.28 5.08 12.24
CA ASP A 74 9.52 3.76 11.65
C ASP A 74 8.32 3.29 10.82
N ILE A 75 7.09 3.59 11.26
CA ILE A 75 5.86 3.25 10.52
C ILE A 75 5.84 4.01 9.19
N CYS A 76 6.05 5.33 9.21
CA CYS A 76 6.09 6.17 8.02
C CYS A 76 7.18 5.69 7.05
N PHE A 77 8.38 5.41 7.57
CA PHE A 77 9.50 4.93 6.77
C PHE A 77 9.19 3.59 6.08
N VAL A 78 8.70 2.59 6.83
CA VAL A 78 8.43 1.25 6.25
C VAL A 78 7.28 1.27 5.25
N LEU A 79 6.27 2.10 5.46
CA LEU A 79 5.12 2.21 4.56
C LEU A 79 5.33 3.21 3.40
N ASN A 80 6.51 3.80 3.29
CA ASN A 80 6.82 4.89 2.35
C ASN A 80 5.79 6.03 2.39
N ILE A 81 5.39 6.45 3.60
CA ILE A 81 4.49 7.58 3.82
C ILE A 81 5.34 8.81 4.16
N GLU A 82 5.42 9.74 3.22
CA GLU A 82 6.18 10.99 3.40
C GLU A 82 5.47 11.97 4.34
N ASP A 83 4.16 12.17 4.13
CA ASP A 83 3.35 13.06 4.97
C ASP A 83 3.01 12.39 6.32
N THR A 84 3.80 12.73 7.34
CA THR A 84 3.60 12.24 8.71
C THR A 84 2.26 12.70 9.31
N HIS A 85 1.66 13.81 8.85
CA HIS A 85 0.35 14.25 9.32
C HIS A 85 -0.76 13.30 8.86
N VAL A 86 -0.68 12.79 7.63
CA VAL A 86 -1.61 11.78 7.10
C VAL A 86 -1.55 10.50 7.96
N ALA A 87 -0.35 9.99 8.24
CA ALA A 87 -0.17 8.81 9.09
C ALA A 87 -0.71 9.05 10.51
N THR A 88 -0.38 10.20 11.10
CA THR A 88 -0.83 10.56 12.45
C THR A 88 -2.34 10.67 12.54
N TYR A 89 -2.99 11.29 11.56
CA TYR A 89 -4.43 11.47 11.53
C TYR A 89 -5.17 10.13 11.38
N ALA A 90 -4.69 9.26 10.48
CA ALA A 90 -5.22 7.91 10.32
C ALA A 90 -5.03 7.05 11.58
N LEU A 91 -3.87 7.11 12.23
CA LEU A 91 -3.62 6.42 13.50
C LEU A 91 -4.55 6.93 14.62
N LYS A 92 -4.78 8.24 14.71
CA LYS A 92 -5.75 8.81 15.67
C LYS A 92 -7.18 8.28 15.43
N LYS A 93 -7.61 8.16 14.17
CA LYS A 93 -8.91 7.55 13.84
C LYS A 93 -8.99 6.08 14.25
N LEU A 94 -7.93 5.31 14.02
CA LEU A 94 -7.85 3.91 14.45
C LEU A 94 -7.87 3.76 15.99
N ILE A 95 -7.27 4.71 16.71
CA ILE A 95 -7.36 4.79 18.18
C ILE A 95 -8.79 5.11 18.63
N ALA A 96 -9.42 6.11 18.03
CA ALA A 96 -10.80 6.48 18.34
C ALA A 96 -11.79 5.33 18.09
N ARG A 97 -11.51 4.48 17.09
CA ARG A 97 -12.27 3.26 16.79
C ARG A 97 -11.89 2.05 17.68
N GLY A 98 -10.89 2.17 18.54
CA GLY A 98 -10.47 1.13 19.49
C GLY A 98 -9.60 0.01 18.91
N TYR A 99 -9.15 0.11 17.64
CA TYR A 99 -8.32 -0.92 16.99
C TYR A 99 -6.82 -0.76 17.26
N VAL A 100 -6.39 0.45 17.61
CA VAL A 100 -5.00 0.80 17.89
C VAL A 100 -4.91 1.50 19.24
N LYS A 101 -3.79 1.33 19.93
CA LYS A 101 -3.41 2.11 21.12
C LYS A 101 -2.12 2.86 20.84
N SER A 102 -1.97 3.99 21.51
CA SER A 102 -0.73 4.76 21.52
C SER A 102 -0.15 4.89 22.92
N GLU A 103 1.16 4.86 23.03
CA GLU A 103 1.91 5.16 24.24
C GLU A 103 2.94 6.24 23.93
N LYS A 104 3.09 7.21 24.83
CA LYS A 104 4.15 8.21 24.73
C LYS A 104 5.31 7.80 25.62
N SER A 105 6.52 7.84 25.07
CA SER A 105 7.76 7.70 25.82
C SER A 105 8.68 8.86 25.45
N GLY A 106 8.86 9.79 26.40
CA GLY A 106 9.54 11.06 26.15
C GLY A 106 8.85 11.87 25.03
N LYS A 107 9.61 12.17 23.96
CA LYS A 107 9.12 12.89 22.78
C LYS A 107 8.54 11.98 21.69
N GLU A 108 8.65 10.66 21.86
CA GLU A 108 8.25 9.69 20.84
C GLU A 108 6.86 9.10 21.10
N ALA A 109 6.11 8.89 20.02
CA ALA A 109 4.82 8.21 20.04
C ALA A 109 4.96 6.79 19.46
N PHE A 110 4.51 5.81 20.24
CA PHE A 110 4.51 4.40 19.88
C PHE A 110 3.09 3.93 19.66
N PHE A 111 2.88 3.07 18.66
CA PHE A 111 1.58 2.52 18.29
C PHE A 111 1.62 1.00 18.27
N PHE A 112 0.51 0.37 18.67
CA PHE A 112 0.34 -1.08 18.66
C PHE A 112 -1.16 -1.43 18.55
N ALA A 113 -1.45 -2.59 17.97
CA ALA A 113 -2.82 -3.06 17.83
C ALA A 113 -3.43 -3.47 19.19
N THR A 114 -4.74 -3.27 19.33
CA THR A 114 -5.54 -3.87 20.40
C THR A 114 -5.96 -5.29 20.01
N ASP A 115 -6.55 -6.03 20.94
CA ASP A 115 -7.12 -7.35 20.64
C ASP A 115 -8.24 -7.25 19.60
N ALA A 116 -9.09 -6.22 19.69
CA ALA A 116 -10.09 -5.93 18.67
C ALA A 116 -9.47 -5.61 17.30
N GLY A 117 -8.34 -4.89 17.27
CA GLY A 117 -7.60 -4.62 16.03
C GLY A 117 -7.00 -5.88 15.41
N ARG A 118 -6.48 -6.80 16.23
CA ARG A 118 -5.98 -8.10 15.79
C ARG A 118 -7.10 -8.98 15.27
N GLU A 119 -8.22 -9.07 15.98
CA GLU A 119 -9.40 -9.84 15.57
C GLU A 119 -9.94 -9.33 14.22
N LEU A 120 -9.98 -8.01 14.03
CA LEU A 120 -10.37 -7.41 12.76
C LEU A 120 -9.40 -7.79 11.62
N CYS A 121 -8.10 -7.84 11.88
CA CYS A 121 -7.12 -8.32 10.89
C CYS A 121 -7.32 -9.79 10.52
N LEU A 122 -7.76 -10.64 11.47
CA LEU A 122 -8.10 -12.04 11.20
C LEU A 122 -9.35 -12.16 10.34
N LYS A 123 -10.41 -11.39 10.63
CA LYS A 123 -11.60 -11.29 9.78
C LYS A 123 -11.28 -10.80 8.37
N TYR A 124 -10.38 -9.80 8.26
CA TYR A 124 -9.88 -9.34 6.97
C TYR A 124 -9.18 -10.46 6.20
N ARG A 125 -8.36 -11.27 6.88
CA ARG A 125 -7.71 -12.44 6.26
C ARG A 125 -8.74 -13.42 5.74
N GLU A 126 -9.78 -13.75 6.52
CA GLU A 126 -10.84 -14.66 6.09
C GLU A 126 -11.53 -14.17 4.81
N VAL A 127 -11.93 -12.89 4.76
CA VAL A 127 -12.50 -12.29 3.54
C VAL A 127 -11.53 -12.35 2.37
N ARG A 128 -10.25 -12.07 2.61
CA ARG A 128 -9.21 -12.13 1.56
C ARG A 128 -9.04 -13.54 1.01
N GLU A 129 -9.05 -14.56 1.86
CA GLU A 129 -8.95 -15.96 1.41
C GLU A 129 -10.12 -16.30 0.49
N HIS A 130 -11.36 -16.03 0.91
CA HIS A 130 -12.55 -16.37 0.15
C HIS A 130 -12.70 -15.55 -1.15
N CYS A 131 -12.40 -14.25 -1.13
CA CYS A 131 -12.67 -13.40 -2.29
C CYS A 131 -11.49 -13.28 -3.26
N LEU A 132 -10.26 -13.16 -2.75
CA LEU A 132 -9.09 -12.89 -3.60
C LEU A 132 -8.27 -14.15 -3.86
N ILE A 133 -8.00 -14.97 -2.83
CA ILE A 133 -7.15 -16.17 -3.01
C ILE A 133 -7.88 -17.25 -3.79
N GLU A 134 -9.19 -17.43 -3.61
CA GLU A 134 -9.97 -18.34 -4.45
C GLU A 134 -9.99 -17.87 -5.91
N THR A 135 -10.31 -16.60 -6.17
CA THR A 135 -10.29 -16.02 -7.52
C THR A 135 -8.90 -16.12 -8.17
N LEU A 136 -7.82 -16.00 -7.39
CA LEU A 136 -6.46 -16.12 -7.89
C LEU A 136 -6.19 -17.50 -8.51
N LYS A 137 -6.74 -18.58 -7.94
CA LYS A 137 -6.55 -19.95 -8.45
C LYS A 137 -7.04 -20.12 -9.88
N ASP A 138 -8.08 -19.38 -10.26
CA ASP A 138 -8.71 -19.46 -11.58
C ASP A 138 -8.24 -18.35 -12.54
N SER A 139 -7.39 -17.42 -12.06
CA SER A 139 -6.95 -16.25 -12.84
C SER A 139 -5.91 -16.55 -13.94
N GLY A 140 -5.28 -17.72 -13.89
CA GLY A 140 -4.15 -18.08 -14.75
C GLY A 140 -2.81 -17.45 -14.36
N LEU A 141 -2.76 -16.61 -13.31
CA LEU A 141 -1.50 -16.07 -12.77
C LEU A 141 -0.77 -17.09 -11.92
N THR A 142 0.53 -17.25 -12.16
CA THR A 142 1.38 -18.10 -11.32
C THR A 142 1.97 -17.31 -10.15
N ASN A 143 2.29 -18.00 -9.04
CA ASN A 143 2.98 -17.38 -7.91
C ASN A 143 4.36 -16.84 -8.29
N GLU A 144 5.02 -17.41 -9.29
CA GLU A 144 6.30 -16.93 -9.82
C GLU A 144 6.13 -15.57 -10.50
N GLN A 145 5.15 -15.43 -11.40
CA GLN A 145 4.83 -14.15 -12.05
C GLN A 145 4.49 -13.06 -11.03
N ILE A 146 3.74 -13.40 -9.98
CA ILE A 146 3.41 -12.47 -8.90
C ILE A 146 4.67 -12.09 -8.11
N GLY A 147 5.56 -13.05 -7.85
CA GLY A 147 6.84 -12.83 -7.19
C GLY A 147 7.75 -11.88 -7.97
N ASP A 148 7.89 -12.10 -9.27
CA ASP A 148 8.68 -11.26 -10.17
C ASP A 148 8.10 -9.85 -10.26
N ALA A 149 6.78 -9.71 -10.41
CA ALA A 149 6.10 -8.43 -10.38
C ALA A 149 6.34 -7.70 -9.05
N ALA A 150 6.26 -8.40 -7.92
CA ALA A 150 6.52 -7.81 -6.62
C ALA A 150 7.98 -7.33 -6.46
N GLN A 151 8.95 -8.04 -7.04
CA GLN A 151 10.34 -7.60 -7.06
C GLN A 151 10.53 -6.34 -7.91
N LEU A 152 9.95 -6.32 -9.12
CA LEU A 152 9.98 -5.17 -10.00
C LEU A 152 9.38 -3.93 -9.33
N LEU A 153 8.22 -4.07 -8.67
CA LEU A 153 7.57 -2.97 -7.94
C LEU A 153 8.43 -2.41 -6.82
N ARG A 154 9.15 -3.26 -6.06
CA ARG A 154 10.09 -2.80 -5.02
C ARG A 154 11.26 -2.02 -5.62
N HIS A 155 11.83 -2.50 -6.73
CA HIS A 155 12.90 -1.78 -7.42
C HIS A 155 12.41 -0.44 -7.97
N ALA A 156 11.23 -0.43 -8.59
CA ALA A 156 10.62 0.78 -9.12
C ALA A 156 10.35 1.82 -8.01
N SER A 157 9.87 1.39 -6.83
CA SER A 157 9.69 2.29 -5.68
C SER A 157 10.99 3.03 -5.32
N GLY A 158 12.11 2.31 -5.20
CA GLY A 158 13.40 2.93 -4.87
C GLY A 158 13.93 3.87 -5.96
N LEU A 159 13.65 3.56 -7.23
CA LEU A 159 13.96 4.44 -8.36
C LEU A 159 13.16 5.74 -8.27
N TYR A 160 11.85 5.65 -8.04
CA TYR A 160 10.99 6.83 -7.89
C TYR A 160 11.36 7.68 -6.67
N ASP A 161 11.70 7.07 -5.52
CA ASP A 161 12.15 7.82 -4.35
C ASP A 161 13.44 8.62 -4.65
N THR A 162 14.35 8.04 -5.44
CA THR A 162 15.58 8.71 -5.87
C THR A 162 15.31 9.84 -6.84
N ALA A 163 14.45 9.60 -7.85
CA ALA A 163 14.05 10.60 -8.82
C ALA A 163 13.29 11.78 -8.15
N ALA A 164 12.40 11.49 -7.20
CA ALA A 164 11.65 12.49 -6.45
C ALA A 164 12.56 13.41 -5.63
N ARG A 165 13.57 12.85 -4.94
CA ARG A 165 14.58 13.65 -4.23
C ARG A 165 15.37 14.55 -5.17
N ALA A 166 15.77 14.04 -6.33
CA ALA A 166 16.45 14.85 -7.34
C ALA A 166 15.55 15.99 -7.85
N ALA A 167 14.27 15.70 -8.12
CA ALA A 167 13.30 16.70 -8.56
C ALA A 167 13.04 17.78 -7.50
N ALA A 168 13.01 17.43 -6.20
CA ALA A 168 12.83 18.40 -5.11
C ALA A 168 14.03 19.35 -4.92
N SER A 169 15.18 19.05 -5.53
CA SER A 169 16.40 19.88 -5.48
C SER A 169 16.57 20.82 -6.69
N LEU A 170 15.64 20.79 -7.65
CA LEU A 170 15.57 21.69 -8.80
C LEU A 170 14.85 23.00 -8.42
#